data_AF-A0A1U7Y6Z5-F1
#
_entry.id   AF-A0A1U7Y6Z5-F1
#
_cell.length_a   1.000
_cell.length_b   1.000
_cell.length_c   1.000
_cell.angle_alpha   90.00
_cell.angle_beta   90.00
_cell.angle_gamma   90.00
#
_symmetry.space_group_name_H-M   'P 1'
#
loop_
_entity.id
_entity.type
_entity.pdbx_description
1 polymer ?
#
loop_
_entity_poly.entity_id
_entity_poly.type
_entity_poly.pdbx_seq_one_letter_code
_entity_poly.pdbx_strand_id
1 'polypeptide(L)'
;MENILNYLQMSLEFQIAHFIEVVKAKAIQVGIQHDGLLTVLTLCFVFYLIVVSTGHLWKNKKKKKRGKIQRVLTRSMSIGVLHGGELALERLVDYHQAKANVQLLDVTETELDSLLKEGLPDFKKLQRCIAKLEMSGKESKAVKILESAIKEARLKGKPHEAYEFEMLLVESLIYQGEFIKALSYECLNDEFITDARRPLYKAIIYLSLGYTEEEAKKFWWEFKRIRGHMKRSRNTQDVQLFEITTDFDKFMCIVKSLEEDIKQVKAKANKNK
;
A
#
# COMPACT_ATOMS: atom_id res chain seq x y z
N MET A 1 -24.09 6.91 -8.38
CA MET A 1 -23.83 5.45 -8.23
C MET A 1 -24.94 4.73 -7.47
N GLU A 2 -25.63 5.37 -6.52
CA GLU A 2 -26.79 4.81 -5.81
C GLU A 2 -27.95 4.39 -6.73
N ASN A 3 -28.25 5.17 -7.78
CA ASN A 3 -29.35 4.86 -8.70
C ASN A 3 -29.18 3.53 -9.46
N ILE A 4 -27.95 3.13 -9.78
CA ILE A 4 -27.67 1.86 -10.47
C ILE A 4 -27.76 0.70 -9.50
N LEU A 5 -27.35 0.91 -8.23
CA LEU A 5 -27.43 -0.11 -7.19
C LEU A 5 -28.89 -0.41 -6.82
N ASN A 6 -29.72 0.63 -6.69
CA ASN A 6 -31.15 0.50 -6.43
C ASN A 6 -31.87 -0.19 -7.61
N TYR A 7 -31.51 0.13 -8.85
CA TYR A 7 -32.07 -0.54 -10.03
C TYR A 7 -31.70 -2.03 -10.10
N LEU A 8 -30.46 -2.39 -9.78
CA LEU A 8 -30.01 -3.78 -9.75
C LEU A 8 -30.66 -4.56 -8.60
N GLN A 9 -30.85 -3.93 -7.44
CA GLN A 9 -31.55 -4.53 -6.31
C GLN A 9 -33.02 -4.77 -6.64
N MET A 10 -33.71 -3.77 -7.21
CA MET A 10 -35.11 -3.90 -7.60
C MET A 10 -35.30 -4.94 -8.72
N SER A 11 -34.37 -5.03 -9.68
CA SER A 11 -34.36 -6.06 -10.71
C SER A 11 -34.14 -7.47 -10.14
N LEU A 12 -33.30 -7.60 -9.11
CA LEU A 12 -33.04 -8.87 -8.45
C LEU A 12 -34.25 -9.30 -7.60
N GLU A 13 -34.85 -8.37 -6.86
CA GLU A 13 -36.08 -8.61 -6.09
C GLU A 13 -37.24 -9.01 -7.00
N PHE A 14 -37.40 -8.36 -8.16
CA PHE A 14 -38.40 -8.73 -9.15
C PHE A 14 -38.17 -10.13 -9.75
N GLN A 15 -36.93 -10.47 -10.08
CA GLN A 15 -36.59 -11.80 -10.60
C GLN A 15 -36.79 -12.91 -9.56
N ILE A 16 -36.48 -12.64 -8.28
CA ILE A 16 -36.70 -13.57 -7.17
C ILE A 16 -38.21 -13.76 -6.93
N ALA A 17 -39.00 -12.68 -6.90
CA ALA A 17 -40.44 -12.76 -6.71
C ALA A 17 -41.13 -13.53 -7.84
N HIS A 18 -40.76 -13.26 -9.09
CA HIS A 18 -41.27 -13.98 -10.25
C HIS A 18 -40.88 -15.48 -10.19
N PHE A 19 -39.65 -15.80 -9.80
CA PHE A 19 -39.21 -17.18 -9.63
C PHE A 19 -39.99 -17.92 -8.55
N ILE A 20 -40.24 -17.27 -7.40
CA ILE A 20 -41.04 -17.84 -6.31
C ILE A 20 -42.46 -18.13 -6.78
N GLU A 21 -43.09 -17.22 -7.54
CA GLU A 21 -44.44 -17.43 -8.07
C GLU A 21 -44.48 -18.54 -9.13
N VAL A 22 -43.47 -18.66 -10.01
CA VAL A 22 -43.36 -19.79 -10.95
C VAL A 22 -43.19 -21.12 -10.22
N VAL A 23 -42.37 -21.17 -9.17
CA VAL A 23 -42.17 -22.38 -8.36
C VAL A 23 -43.44 -22.76 -7.61
N LYS A 24 -44.14 -21.80 -6.99
CA LYS A 24 -45.43 -22.04 -6.34
C LYS A 24 -46.49 -22.53 -7.32
N ALA A 25 -46.65 -21.88 -8.47
CA ALA A 25 -47.63 -22.25 -9.48
C ALA A 25 -47.40 -23.69 -9.98
N LYS A 26 -46.13 -24.06 -10.17
CA LYS A 26 -45.77 -25.41 -10.64
C LYS A 26 -45.87 -26.47 -9.55
N ALA A 27 -45.61 -26.11 -8.29
CA ALA A 27 -45.82 -26.98 -7.12
C ALA A 27 -47.30 -27.25 -6.82
N ILE A 28 -48.20 -26.31 -7.11
CA ILE A 28 -49.65 -26.48 -6.96
C ILE A 28 -50.23 -27.37 -8.09
N GLN A 29 -49.70 -27.25 -9.30
CA GLN A 29 -50.17 -28.01 -10.47
C GLN A 29 -49.72 -29.48 -10.46
N VAL A 30 -48.58 -29.76 -9.83
CA VAL A 30 -48.04 -31.11 -9.63
C VAL A 30 -48.40 -31.55 -8.22
N GLY A 31 -49.65 -31.95 -7.99
CA GLY A 31 -50.04 -32.62 -6.75
C GLY A 31 -49.03 -33.72 -6.46
N ILE A 32 -48.32 -33.58 -5.34
CA ILE A 32 -47.09 -34.28 -4.94
C ILE A 32 -46.91 -35.64 -5.65
N GLN A 33 -46.25 -35.60 -6.80
CA GLN A 33 -45.78 -36.77 -7.52
C GLN A 33 -44.25 -36.63 -7.60
N HIS A 34 -43.53 -37.71 -7.32
CA HIS A 34 -42.09 -37.75 -7.02
C HIS A 34 -41.21 -36.96 -8.02
N ASP A 35 -41.66 -36.86 -9.27
CA ASP A 35 -40.96 -36.16 -10.36
C ASP A 35 -41.00 -34.62 -10.22
N GLY A 36 -42.06 -34.06 -9.61
CA GLY A 36 -42.17 -32.62 -9.35
C GLY A 36 -41.13 -32.12 -8.34
N LEU A 37 -40.86 -32.91 -7.30
CA LEU A 37 -39.84 -32.59 -6.28
C LEU A 37 -38.43 -32.54 -6.90
N LEU A 38 -38.13 -33.48 -7.80
CA LEU A 38 -36.85 -33.52 -8.50
C LEU A 38 -36.64 -32.27 -9.36
N THR A 39 -37.68 -31.81 -10.08
CA THR A 39 -37.59 -30.59 -10.89
C THR A 39 -37.35 -29.34 -10.04
N VAL A 40 -38.00 -29.21 -8.89
CA VAL A 40 -37.79 -28.06 -7.97
C VAL A 40 -36.36 -28.08 -7.40
N LEU A 41 -35.86 -29.24 -6.98
CA LEU A 41 -34.50 -29.38 -6.47
C LEU A 41 -33.45 -29.06 -7.54
N THR A 42 -33.65 -29.48 -8.79
CA THR A 42 -32.73 -29.14 -9.89
C THR A 42 -32.72 -27.63 -10.18
N LEU A 43 -33.87 -26.96 -10.17
CA LEU A 43 -33.94 -25.51 -10.36
C LEU A 43 -33.24 -24.74 -9.22
N CYS A 44 -33.42 -25.15 -7.97
CA CYS A 44 -32.71 -24.56 -6.83
C CYS A 44 -31.19 -24.76 -6.93
N PHE A 45 -30.73 -25.93 -7.36
CA PHE A 45 -29.31 -26.22 -7.56
C PHE A 45 -28.69 -25.38 -8.67
N VAL A 46 -29.39 -25.23 -9.80
CA VAL A 46 -28.95 -24.36 -10.92
C VAL A 46 -28.87 -22.90 -10.46
N PHE A 47 -29.85 -22.42 -9.70
CA PHE A 47 -29.82 -21.06 -9.15
C PHE A 47 -28.64 -20.84 -8.19
N TYR A 48 -28.37 -21.81 -7.31
CA TYR A 48 -27.20 -21.80 -6.42
C TYR A 48 -25.89 -21.71 -7.22
N LEU A 49 -25.74 -22.51 -8.29
CA LEU A 49 -24.56 -22.46 -9.15
C LEU A 49 -24.40 -21.11 -9.86
N ILE A 50 -25.49 -20.48 -10.29
CA ILE A 50 -25.46 -19.14 -10.90
C ILE A 50 -25.01 -18.08 -9.88
N VAL A 51 -25.54 -18.09 -8.66
CA VAL A 51 -25.15 -17.14 -7.60
C VAL A 51 -23.68 -17.31 -7.19
N VAL A 52 -23.21 -18.56 -7.04
CA VAL A 52 -21.81 -18.85 -6.69
C VAL A 52 -20.85 -18.44 -7.82
N SER A 53 -21.17 -18.76 -9.07
CA SER A 53 -20.33 -18.43 -10.23
C SER A 53 -20.28 -16.93 -10.50
N THR A 54 -21.40 -16.21 -10.42
CA THR A 54 -21.44 -14.75 -10.54
C THR A 54 -20.70 -14.06 -9.40
N GLY A 55 -20.83 -14.55 -8.15
CA GLY A 55 -20.05 -14.07 -7.00
C GLY A 55 -18.55 -14.29 -7.18
N HIS A 56 -18.13 -15.43 -7.74
CA HIS A 56 -16.73 -15.74 -8.02
C HIS A 56 -16.15 -14.84 -9.15
N LEU A 57 -16.91 -14.63 -10.23
CA LEU A 57 -16.58 -13.70 -11.31
C LEU A 57 -16.43 -12.26 -10.80
N TRP A 58 -17.28 -11.81 -9.89
CA TRP A 58 -17.21 -10.48 -9.29
C TRP A 58 -15.98 -10.31 -8.38
N LYS A 59 -15.68 -11.33 -7.55
CA LYS A 59 -14.43 -11.37 -6.75
C LYS A 59 -13.20 -11.32 -7.66
N ASN A 60 -13.20 -12.06 -8.78
CA ASN A 60 -12.09 -12.05 -9.74
C ASN A 60 -11.95 -10.73 -10.50
N LYS A 61 -13.05 -10.06 -10.86
CA LYS A 61 -13.02 -8.70 -11.44
C LYS A 61 -12.49 -7.66 -10.44
N LYS A 62 -12.89 -7.73 -9.16
CA LYS A 62 -12.33 -6.87 -8.10
C LYS A 62 -10.84 -7.13 -7.89
N LYS A 63 -10.40 -8.39 -7.87
CA LYS A 63 -8.97 -8.77 -7.83
C LYS A 63 -8.20 -8.23 -9.04
N LYS A 64 -8.72 -8.38 -10.26
CA LYS A 64 -8.10 -7.84 -11.48
C LYS A 64 -8.01 -6.31 -11.49
N LYS A 65 -9.04 -5.59 -11.04
CA LYS A 65 -9.01 -4.12 -10.92
C LYS A 65 -8.00 -3.68 -9.86
N ARG A 66 -7.98 -4.32 -8.69
CA ARG A 66 -6.97 -4.08 -7.64
C ARG A 66 -5.57 -4.29 -8.18
N GLY A 67 -5.28 -5.43 -8.80
CA GLY A 67 -3.97 -5.71 -9.44
C GLY A 67 -3.62 -4.84 -10.66
N LYS A 68 -4.54 -4.00 -11.16
CA LYS A 68 -4.27 -3.02 -12.23
C LYS A 68 -3.88 -1.66 -11.65
N ILE A 69 -4.52 -1.23 -10.56
CA ILE A 69 -4.13 -0.03 -9.78
C ILE A 69 -2.78 -0.27 -9.08
N GLN A 70 -2.59 -1.49 -8.58
CA GLN A 70 -1.36 -1.95 -7.92
C GLN A 70 -0.13 -1.89 -8.83
N ARG A 71 -0.29 -2.15 -10.14
CA ARG A 71 0.78 -2.07 -11.14
C ARG A 71 1.28 -0.66 -11.48
N VAL A 72 0.68 0.39 -10.91
CA VAL A 72 0.97 1.79 -11.25
C VAL A 72 1.84 2.49 -10.20
N LEU A 73 1.90 1.98 -8.97
CA LEU A 73 2.65 2.63 -7.88
C LEU A 73 4.05 2.04 -7.79
N THR A 74 5.09 2.88 -7.79
CA THR A 74 6.43 2.43 -7.38
C THR A 74 6.46 2.17 -5.88
N ARG A 75 7.55 1.54 -5.40
CA ARG A 75 7.71 1.26 -3.96
C ARG A 75 7.72 2.54 -3.14
N SER A 76 8.38 3.57 -3.65
CA SER A 76 8.34 4.92 -3.08
C SER A 76 6.93 5.52 -3.08
N MET A 77 6.13 5.36 -4.14
CA MET A 77 4.75 5.81 -4.12
C MET A 77 3.89 5.09 -3.07
N SER A 78 4.09 3.78 -2.87
CA SER A 78 3.38 2.99 -1.85
C SER A 78 3.62 3.55 -0.45
N ILE A 79 4.88 3.82 -0.07
CA ILE A 79 5.20 4.47 1.21
C ILE A 79 4.67 5.91 1.25
N GLY A 80 4.65 6.61 0.12
CA GLY A 80 4.16 7.99 0.06
C GLY A 80 2.66 8.09 0.34
N VAL A 81 1.88 7.17 -0.21
CA VAL A 81 0.44 7.03 0.08
C VAL A 81 0.20 6.78 1.56
N LEU A 82 1.07 6.03 2.24
CA LEU A 82 0.97 5.80 3.68
C LEU A 82 1.29 7.07 4.49
N HIS A 83 2.27 7.85 4.05
CA HIS A 83 2.53 9.19 4.60
C HIS A 83 1.41 10.21 4.32
N GLY A 84 0.58 9.97 3.31
CA GLY A 84 -0.61 10.76 3.02
C GLY A 84 -0.33 12.15 2.44
N GLY A 85 -1.40 12.90 2.15
CA GLY A 85 -1.37 14.32 1.75
C GLY A 85 -0.49 14.65 0.54
N GLU A 86 0.28 15.72 0.68
CA GLU A 86 1.17 16.33 -0.31
C GLU A 86 2.28 15.37 -0.79
N LEU A 87 2.85 14.56 0.11
CA LEU A 87 3.99 13.70 -0.22
C LEU A 87 3.64 12.58 -1.20
N ALA A 88 2.42 12.03 -1.10
CA ALA A 88 1.91 11.07 -2.08
C ALA A 88 1.79 11.70 -3.48
N LEU A 89 1.36 12.97 -3.56
CA LEU A 89 1.22 13.71 -4.81
C LEU A 89 2.59 14.06 -5.41
N GLU A 90 3.53 14.53 -4.58
CA GLU A 90 4.89 14.84 -5.01
C GLU A 90 5.59 13.62 -5.62
N ARG A 91 5.46 12.44 -4.99
CA ARG A 91 6.03 11.19 -5.53
C ARG A 91 5.39 10.78 -6.86
N LEU A 92 4.08 11.02 -7.03
CA LEU A 92 3.42 10.77 -8.32
C LEU A 92 3.96 11.70 -9.42
N VAL A 93 4.17 12.98 -9.12
CA VAL A 93 4.76 13.93 -10.06
C VAL A 93 6.19 13.52 -10.42
N ASP A 94 7.03 13.19 -9.43
CA ASP A 94 8.41 12.76 -9.64
C ASP A 94 8.49 11.50 -10.52
N TYR A 95 7.58 10.54 -10.31
CA TYR A 95 7.52 9.34 -11.13
C TYR A 95 7.25 9.66 -12.61
N HIS A 96 6.30 10.55 -12.89
CA HIS A 96 6.01 10.96 -14.26
C HIS A 96 7.16 11.72 -14.90
N GLN A 97 7.86 12.57 -14.15
CA GLN A 97 9.05 13.27 -14.61
C GLN A 97 10.19 12.29 -14.93
N ALA A 98 10.47 11.34 -14.03
CA ALA A 98 11.48 10.31 -14.21
C ALA A 98 11.21 9.45 -15.45
N LYS A 99 9.95 9.07 -15.68
CA LYS A 99 9.54 8.30 -16.86
C LYS A 99 9.69 9.09 -18.15
N ALA A 100 9.43 10.40 -18.12
CA ALA A 100 9.54 11.27 -19.29
C ALA A 100 11.00 11.62 -19.64
N ASN A 101 11.91 11.61 -18.65
CA ASN A 101 13.27 12.13 -18.84
C ASN A 101 14.31 11.30 -18.06
N VAL A 102 14.81 10.23 -18.68
CA VAL A 102 15.77 9.28 -18.06
C VAL A 102 17.08 9.98 -17.63
N GLN A 103 17.47 11.06 -18.30
CA GLN A 103 18.68 11.83 -17.97
C GLN A 103 18.56 12.61 -16.65
N LEU A 104 17.34 12.92 -16.19
CA LEU A 104 17.12 13.60 -14.90
C LEU A 104 17.51 12.72 -13.70
N LEU A 105 17.63 11.40 -13.93
CA LEU A 105 17.94 10.39 -12.91
C LEU A 105 19.46 10.18 -12.70
N ASP A 106 20.30 10.69 -13.61
CA ASP A 106 21.76 10.61 -13.48
C ASP A 106 22.34 11.69 -12.57
N VAL A 107 21.69 12.85 -12.46
CA VAL A 107 22.14 13.97 -11.62
C VAL A 107 21.71 13.79 -10.15
N THR A 108 20.73 12.93 -9.88
CA THR A 108 20.13 12.74 -8.55
C THR A 108 21.14 12.23 -7.50
N GLU A 109 22.15 11.45 -7.92
CA GLU A 109 23.20 10.98 -7.01
C GLU A 109 24.04 12.14 -6.46
N THR A 110 24.47 13.04 -7.35
CA THR A 110 25.24 14.24 -6.99
C THR A 110 24.39 15.22 -6.18
N GLU A 111 23.09 15.31 -6.47
CA GLU A 111 22.13 16.09 -5.70
C GLU A 111 22.02 15.56 -4.26
N LEU A 112 21.94 14.24 -4.04
CA LEU A 112 21.88 13.65 -2.71
C LEU A 112 23.12 14.02 -1.88
N ASP A 113 24.32 13.82 -2.43
CA ASP A 113 25.58 14.14 -1.76
C ASP A 113 25.70 15.63 -1.42
N SER A 114 25.21 16.51 -2.28
CA SER A 114 25.19 17.95 -2.05
C SER A 114 24.25 18.31 -0.90
N LEU A 115 23.02 17.79 -0.91
CA LEU A 115 22.00 18.06 0.11
C LEU A 115 22.45 17.58 1.50
N LEU A 116 23.14 16.44 1.58
CA LEU A 116 23.65 15.89 2.85
C LEU A 116 24.76 16.74 3.47
N LYS A 117 25.46 17.56 2.67
CA LYS A 117 26.57 18.41 3.12
C LYS A 117 26.13 19.84 3.47
N GLU A 118 24.87 20.18 3.25
CA GLU A 118 24.32 21.48 3.62
C GLU A 118 24.42 21.69 5.14
N GLY A 119 24.69 22.93 5.56
CA GLY A 119 24.81 23.26 6.99
C GLY A 119 23.53 22.99 7.79
N LEU A 120 22.37 23.05 7.12
CA LEU A 120 21.05 22.69 7.62
C LEU A 120 20.33 21.86 6.54
N PRO A 121 20.42 20.52 6.59
CA PRO A 121 19.85 19.67 5.55
C PRO A 121 18.33 19.79 5.45
N ASP A 122 17.82 20.01 4.24
CA ASP A 122 16.38 19.96 3.97
C ASP A 122 15.91 18.51 3.83
N PHE A 123 15.36 17.97 4.92
CA PHE A 123 14.92 16.57 4.98
C PHE A 123 13.79 16.24 3.99
N LYS A 124 12.95 17.21 3.62
CA LYS A 124 11.90 16.99 2.61
C LYS A 124 12.55 16.79 1.24
N LYS A 125 13.54 17.62 0.88
CA LYS A 125 14.32 17.44 -0.35
C LYS A 125 15.10 16.14 -0.35
N LEU A 126 15.74 15.79 0.77
CA LEU A 126 16.45 14.51 0.91
C LEU A 126 15.52 13.32 0.68
N GLN A 127 14.35 13.30 1.33
CA GLN A 127 13.38 12.22 1.17
C GLN A 127 12.87 12.10 -0.27
N ARG A 128 12.68 13.23 -0.96
CA ARG A 128 12.31 13.27 -2.38
C ARG A 128 13.43 12.74 -3.29
N CYS A 129 14.68 13.10 -2.98
CA CYS A 129 15.87 12.61 -3.69
C CYS A 129 16.02 11.08 -3.57
N ILE A 130 15.82 10.53 -2.37
CA ILE A 130 15.80 9.08 -2.12
C ILE A 130 14.70 8.38 -2.94
N ALA A 131 13.49 8.95 -3.00
CA ALA A 131 12.41 8.39 -3.81
C ALA A 131 12.77 8.35 -5.31
N LYS A 132 13.39 9.41 -5.84
CA LYS A 132 13.86 9.44 -7.24
C LYS A 132 14.94 8.39 -7.51
N LEU A 133 15.88 8.18 -6.58
CA LEU A 133 16.89 7.12 -6.71
C LEU A 133 16.25 5.72 -6.74
N GLU A 134 15.18 5.49 -5.98
CA GLU A 134 14.39 4.25 -6.08
C GLU A 134 13.72 4.09 -7.44
N MET A 135 13.05 5.13 -7.92
CA MET A 135 12.41 5.09 -9.25
C MET A 135 13.41 4.85 -10.39
N SER A 136 14.68 5.14 -10.15
CA SER A 136 15.79 4.97 -11.09
C SER A 136 16.54 3.64 -10.94
N GLY A 137 16.18 2.79 -9.97
CA GLY A 137 16.90 1.56 -9.67
C GLY A 137 18.30 1.76 -9.06
N LYS A 138 18.51 2.91 -8.39
CA LYS A 138 19.79 3.33 -7.79
C LYS A 138 19.77 3.28 -6.25
N GLU A 139 18.87 2.50 -5.66
CA GLU A 139 18.69 2.36 -4.21
C GLU A 139 19.97 1.92 -3.50
N SER A 140 20.72 0.99 -4.11
CA SER A 140 21.98 0.49 -3.54
C SER A 140 23.05 1.57 -3.42
N LYS A 141 23.02 2.59 -4.29
CA LYS A 141 23.90 3.75 -4.17
C LYS A 141 23.42 4.69 -3.09
N ALA A 142 22.11 4.95 -3.03
CA ALA A 142 21.49 5.76 -1.97
C ALA A 142 21.85 5.24 -0.56
N VAL A 143 21.76 3.91 -0.36
CA VAL A 143 22.14 3.26 0.90
C VAL A 143 23.60 3.51 1.27
N LYS A 144 24.53 3.38 0.32
CA LYS A 144 25.96 3.62 0.58
C LYS A 144 26.26 5.07 0.95
N ILE A 145 25.62 6.02 0.25
CA ILE A 145 25.76 7.45 0.52
C ILE A 145 25.25 7.77 1.94
N LEU A 146 24.06 7.27 2.30
CA LEU A 146 23.48 7.47 3.62
C LEU A 146 24.31 6.83 4.75
N GLU A 147 24.82 5.60 4.56
CA GLU A 147 25.71 4.96 5.53
C GLU A 147 26.97 5.79 5.81
N SER A 148 27.56 6.41 4.79
CA SER A 148 28.69 7.33 4.95
C SER A 148 28.28 8.61 5.69
N ALA A 149 27.16 9.22 5.32
CA ALA A 149 26.67 10.45 5.93
C ALA A 149 26.32 10.28 7.42
N ILE A 150 25.74 9.13 7.80
CA ILE A 150 25.45 8.80 9.21
C ILE A 150 26.75 8.71 10.02
N LYS A 151 27.78 8.04 9.49
CA LYS A 151 29.10 7.95 10.16
C LYS A 151 29.71 9.33 10.35
N GLU A 152 29.67 10.16 9.31
CA GLU A 152 30.19 11.53 9.36
C GLU A 152 29.44 12.41 10.37
N ALA A 153 28.11 12.37 10.37
CA ALA A 153 27.29 13.13 11.32
C ALA A 153 27.58 12.71 12.78
N ARG A 154 27.74 11.41 13.04
CA ARG A 154 28.13 10.89 14.36
C ARG A 154 29.53 11.37 14.78
N LEU A 155 30.51 11.31 13.88
CA LEU A 155 31.87 11.80 14.14
C LEU A 155 31.92 13.31 14.43
N LYS A 156 31.05 14.09 13.76
CA LYS A 156 30.93 15.54 13.98
C LYS A 156 30.08 15.91 15.20
N GLY A 157 29.60 14.94 15.98
CA GLY A 157 28.77 15.20 17.16
C GLY A 157 27.40 15.77 16.80
N LYS A 158 26.83 15.38 15.67
CA LYS A 158 25.52 15.84 15.17
C LYS A 158 24.45 14.73 15.27
N PRO A 159 23.96 14.39 16.47
CA PRO A 159 23.07 13.25 16.68
C PRO A 159 21.72 13.40 15.97
N HIS A 160 21.18 14.62 15.87
CA HIS A 160 19.91 14.86 15.16
C HIS A 160 20.02 14.60 13.65
N GLU A 161 21.10 15.06 13.00
CA GLU A 161 21.34 14.76 11.58
C GLU A 161 21.56 13.26 11.38
N ALA A 162 22.33 12.61 12.25
CA ALA A 162 22.54 11.17 12.19
C ALA A 162 21.22 10.40 12.29
N TYR A 163 20.33 10.79 13.21
CA TYR A 163 19.00 10.21 13.36
C TYR A 163 18.15 10.34 12.09
N GLU A 164 18.08 11.55 11.53
CA GLU A 164 17.30 11.80 10.32
C GLU A 164 17.84 11.03 9.09
N PHE A 165 19.16 10.95 8.95
CA PHE A 165 19.79 10.15 7.88
C PHE A 165 19.55 8.66 8.08
N GLU A 166 19.53 8.18 9.32
CA GLU A 166 19.20 6.79 9.66
C GLU A 166 17.75 6.45 9.31
N MET A 167 16.81 7.38 9.54
CA MET A 167 15.41 7.21 9.11
C MET A 167 15.27 7.10 7.59
N LEU A 168 16.01 7.90 6.82
CA LEU A 168 16.08 7.80 5.35
C LEU A 168 16.72 6.48 4.88
N LEU A 169 17.71 5.99 5.62
CA LEU A 169 18.37 4.71 5.35
C LEU A 169 17.40 3.55 5.57
N VAL A 170 16.63 3.56 6.66
CA VAL A 170 15.57 2.58 6.91
C VAL A 170 14.55 2.57 5.77
N GLU A 171 14.08 3.74 5.33
CA GLU A 171 13.15 3.84 4.20
C GLU A 171 13.75 3.23 2.91
N SER A 172 15.03 3.50 2.65
CA SER A 172 15.76 2.93 1.50
C SER A 172 15.91 1.41 1.57
N LEU A 173 16.17 0.86 2.77
CA LEU A 173 16.25 -0.58 2.99
C LEU A 173 14.90 -1.27 2.84
N ILE A 174 13.80 -0.62 3.22
CA ILE A 174 12.44 -1.09 2.94
C ILE A 174 12.21 -1.19 1.42
N TYR A 175 12.65 -0.20 0.64
CA TYR A 175 12.57 -0.27 -0.83
C TYR A 175 13.36 -1.44 -1.43
N GLN A 176 14.50 -1.77 -0.85
CA GLN A 176 15.29 -2.93 -1.26
C GLN A 176 14.69 -4.26 -0.77
N GLY A 177 13.78 -4.23 0.20
CA GLY A 177 13.28 -5.42 0.88
C GLY A 177 14.28 -6.06 1.84
N GLU A 178 15.24 -5.28 2.34
CA GLU A 178 16.22 -5.70 3.35
C GLU A 178 15.66 -5.46 4.77
N PHE A 179 14.50 -6.07 5.05
CA PHE A 179 13.68 -5.78 6.23
C PHE A 179 14.38 -6.11 7.56
N ILE A 180 15.15 -7.20 7.61
CA ILE A 180 15.93 -7.58 8.81
C ILE A 180 16.97 -6.51 9.12
N LYS A 181 17.70 -6.05 8.09
CA LYS A 181 18.69 -4.99 8.24
C LYS A 181 18.02 -3.69 8.66
N ALA A 182 16.90 -3.32 8.04
CA ALA A 182 16.11 -2.14 8.42
C ALA A 182 15.69 -2.17 9.91
N LEU A 183 15.24 -3.32 10.41
CA LEU A 183 14.78 -3.47 11.80
C LEU A 183 15.91 -3.32 12.83
N SER A 184 17.16 -3.60 12.44
CA SER A 184 18.32 -3.53 13.32
C SER A 184 18.78 -2.10 13.66
N TYR A 185 18.28 -1.09 12.95
CA TYR A 185 18.67 0.31 13.18
C TYR A 185 18.04 0.87 14.45
N GLU A 186 18.84 1.62 15.21
CA GLU A 186 18.52 2.12 16.55
C GLU A 186 17.43 3.19 16.49
N CYS A 187 17.39 3.99 15.42
CA CYS A 187 16.36 5.01 15.20
C CYS A 187 14.92 4.47 15.29
N LEU A 188 14.69 3.17 15.05
CA LEU A 188 13.39 2.54 15.20
C LEU A 188 13.06 2.19 16.65
N ASN A 189 14.05 2.04 17.54
CA ASN A 189 13.88 1.51 18.90
C ASN A 189 13.93 2.56 20.01
N ASP A 190 14.36 3.79 19.74
CA ASP A 190 14.43 4.87 20.74
C ASP A 190 13.05 5.35 21.24
N GLU A 191 12.54 4.85 22.38
CA GLU A 191 11.19 5.17 22.89
C GLU A 191 10.97 6.65 23.26
N PHE A 192 12.02 7.47 23.35
CA PHE A 192 11.91 8.87 23.78
C PHE A 192 11.57 9.83 22.64
N ILE A 193 11.80 9.44 21.38
CA ILE A 193 11.54 10.29 20.21
C ILE A 193 10.14 10.06 19.66
N THR A 194 9.28 11.09 19.74
CA THR A 194 7.94 11.06 19.13
C THR A 194 8.00 11.35 17.63
N ASP A 195 8.29 10.33 16.83
CA ASP A 195 8.28 10.39 15.37
C ASP A 195 7.33 9.33 14.80
N ALA A 196 6.33 9.76 14.01
CA ALA A 196 5.34 8.89 13.39
C ALA A 196 5.94 7.93 12.34
N ARG A 197 7.07 8.28 11.72
CA ARG A 197 7.74 7.41 10.72
C ARG A 197 8.17 6.08 11.33
N ARG A 198 8.62 6.08 12.59
CA ARG A 198 9.12 4.89 13.29
C ARG A 198 8.07 3.78 13.43
N PRO A 199 6.89 4.01 14.03
CA PRO A 199 5.85 2.99 14.09
C PRO A 199 5.31 2.63 12.70
N LEU A 200 5.30 3.56 11.73
CA LEU A 200 4.92 3.22 10.35
C LEU A 200 5.89 2.20 9.74
N TYR A 201 7.20 2.46 9.81
CA TYR A 201 8.23 1.57 9.26
C TYR A 201 8.25 0.23 10.00
N LYS A 202 8.09 0.23 11.33
CA LYS A 202 7.91 -1.01 12.10
C LYS A 202 6.71 -1.83 11.61
N ALA A 203 5.55 -1.21 11.43
CA ALA A 203 4.36 -1.92 10.93
C ALA A 203 4.59 -2.56 9.55
N ILE A 204 5.26 -1.85 8.63
CA ILE A 204 5.62 -2.36 7.30
C ILE A 204 6.58 -3.55 7.41
N ILE A 205 7.65 -3.39 8.19
CA ILE A 205 8.69 -4.41 8.40
C ILE A 205 8.10 -5.67 9.05
N TYR A 206 7.25 -5.52 10.07
CA TYR A 206 6.65 -6.65 10.78
C TYR A 206 5.75 -7.48 9.86
N LEU A 207 4.89 -6.83 9.07
CA LEU A 207 4.09 -7.53 8.06
C LEU A 207 4.99 -8.26 7.05
N SER A 208 6.04 -7.58 6.58
CA SER A 208 6.93 -8.12 5.54
C SER A 208 7.79 -9.30 6.01
N LEU A 209 8.09 -9.37 7.32
CA LEU A 209 8.82 -10.48 7.94
C LEU A 209 7.91 -11.64 8.37
N GLY A 210 6.58 -11.51 8.20
CA GLY A 210 5.63 -12.56 8.57
C GLY A 210 5.34 -12.66 10.07
N TYR A 211 5.55 -11.58 10.83
CA TYR A 211 5.03 -11.48 12.20
C TYR A 211 3.50 -11.45 12.20
N THR A 212 2.91 -11.59 13.38
CA THR A 212 1.45 -11.62 13.51
C THR A 212 0.82 -10.29 13.10
N GLU A 213 -0.40 -10.34 12.53
CA GLU A 213 -1.13 -9.13 12.15
C GLU A 213 -1.38 -8.24 13.37
N GLU A 214 -1.60 -8.84 14.54
CA GLU A 214 -1.78 -8.19 15.83
C GLU A 214 -0.57 -7.36 16.24
N GLU A 215 0.65 -7.88 16.06
CA GLU A 215 1.90 -7.15 16.34
C GLU A 215 2.08 -5.96 15.40
N ALA A 216 1.90 -6.16 14.10
CA ALA A 216 1.97 -5.07 13.13
C ALA A 216 0.90 -4.00 13.39
N LYS A 217 -0.29 -4.42 13.81
CA LYS A 217 -1.42 -3.53 14.11
C LYS A 217 -1.14 -2.63 15.31
N LYS A 218 -0.38 -3.09 16.31
CA LYS A 218 0.07 -2.24 17.43
C LYS A 218 0.87 -1.04 16.94
N PHE A 219 1.87 -1.28 16.07
CA PHE A 219 2.66 -0.20 15.50
C PHE A 219 1.83 0.70 14.59
N TRP A 220 0.94 0.15 13.78
CA TRP A 220 0.03 0.96 12.97
C TRP A 220 -0.86 1.88 13.81
N TRP A 221 -1.40 1.39 14.93
CA TRP A 221 -2.18 2.23 15.85
C TRP A 221 -1.35 3.34 16.47
N GLU A 222 -0.11 3.05 16.85
CA GLU A 222 0.81 4.04 17.39
C GLU A 222 1.13 5.13 16.37
N PHE A 223 1.38 4.76 15.12
CA PHE A 223 1.52 5.70 14.00
C PHE A 223 0.30 6.62 13.87
N LYS A 224 -0.91 6.05 13.87
CA LYS A 224 -2.16 6.83 13.79
C LYS A 224 -2.32 7.76 14.99
N ARG A 225 -1.95 7.29 16.20
CA ARG A 225 -2.01 8.08 17.44
C ARG A 225 -1.11 9.30 17.32
N ILE A 226 0.17 9.11 17.01
CA ILE A 226 1.14 10.21 16.86
C ILE A 226 0.67 11.21 15.81
N ARG A 227 0.27 10.73 14.61
CA ARG A 227 -0.23 11.60 13.54
C ARG A 227 -1.52 12.34 13.95
N GLY A 228 -2.43 11.69 14.66
CA GLY A 228 -3.70 12.29 15.10
C GLY A 228 -3.51 13.48 16.05
N HIS A 229 -2.43 13.47 16.84
CA HIS A 229 -2.04 14.61 17.68
C HIS A 229 -1.38 15.74 16.88
N MET A 230 -0.79 15.44 15.72
CA MET A 230 -0.23 16.42 14.78
C MET A 230 -1.34 17.00 13.87
N LYS A 231 -2.27 17.78 14.44
CA LYS A 231 -3.31 18.47 13.64
C LYS A 231 -2.68 19.52 12.70
N ARG A 232 -2.64 19.21 11.40
CA ARG A 232 -2.44 20.19 10.31
C ARG A 232 -3.80 20.79 9.92
N SER A 233 -3.84 22.10 9.65
CA SER A 233 -5.02 22.84 9.17
C SER A 233 -5.74 22.06 8.07
N ARG A 234 -7.05 21.82 8.23
CA ARG A 234 -7.84 20.94 7.34
C ARG A 234 -8.07 21.63 5.99
N ASN A 235 -7.38 21.17 4.94
CA ASN A 235 -7.82 21.43 3.57
C ASN A 235 -8.57 20.20 3.03
N THR A 236 -9.57 20.41 2.17
CA THR A 236 -10.53 19.39 1.73
C THR A 236 -9.91 18.22 0.96
N GLN A 237 -8.73 18.40 0.37
CA GLN A 237 -7.95 17.34 -0.30
C GLN A 237 -7.38 16.31 0.69
N ASP A 238 -7.18 16.68 1.96
CA ASP A 238 -6.66 15.77 2.98
C ASP A 238 -7.67 14.68 3.34
N VAL A 239 -8.98 14.93 3.19
CA VAL A 239 -10.06 14.05 3.66
C VAL A 239 -10.07 12.69 2.92
N GLN A 240 -9.87 12.68 1.60
CA GLN A 240 -9.86 11.45 0.80
C GLN A 240 -8.58 10.60 1.01
N LEU A 241 -7.43 11.22 1.27
CA LEU A 241 -6.21 10.49 1.63
C LEU A 241 -6.23 10.02 3.09
N PHE A 242 -6.90 10.76 3.99
CA PHE A 242 -7.09 10.36 5.39
C PHE A 242 -7.83 9.02 5.51
N GLU A 243 -8.83 8.77 4.64
CA GLU A 243 -9.60 7.50 4.57
C GLU A 243 -8.78 6.29 4.09
N ILE A 244 -7.67 6.49 3.38
CA ILE A 244 -6.76 5.40 3.00
C ILE A 244 -5.92 4.98 4.21
N THR A 245 -5.60 5.92 5.11
CA THR A 245 -4.75 5.71 6.29
C THR A 245 -5.50 5.41 7.60
N THR A 246 -6.83 5.32 7.60
CA THR A 246 -7.60 4.95 8.81
C THR A 246 -7.83 3.45 8.96
N ASP A 247 -7.85 2.72 7.84
CA ASP A 247 -8.18 1.29 7.75
C ASP A 247 -6.91 0.42 7.66
N PHE A 248 -6.75 -0.50 8.61
CA PHE A 248 -5.61 -1.41 8.65
C PHE A 248 -5.62 -2.41 7.48
N ASP A 249 -6.78 -2.82 6.98
CA ASP A 249 -6.87 -3.76 5.86
C ASP A 249 -6.36 -3.10 4.57
N LYS A 250 -6.62 -1.80 4.39
CA LYS A 250 -6.06 -1.01 3.28
C LYS A 250 -4.55 -0.87 3.42
N PHE A 251 -4.07 -0.57 4.62
CA PHE A 251 -2.63 -0.53 4.92
C PHE A 251 -1.95 -1.85 4.53
N MET A 252 -2.49 -2.98 4.97
CA MET A 252 -1.97 -4.31 4.61
C MET A 252 -1.97 -4.56 3.11
N CYS A 253 -3.01 -4.12 2.38
CA CYS A 253 -3.04 -4.23 0.93
C CYS A 253 -1.90 -3.44 0.27
N ILE A 254 -1.57 -2.25 0.77
CA ILE A 254 -0.45 -1.44 0.27
C ILE A 254 0.88 -2.12 0.57
N VAL A 255 1.07 -2.68 1.77
CA VAL A 255 2.30 -3.41 2.13
C VAL A 255 2.48 -4.67 1.26
N LYS A 256 1.41 -5.43 1.04
CA LYS A 256 1.45 -6.60 0.13
C LYS A 256 1.82 -6.19 -1.30
N SER A 257 1.35 -5.04 -1.77
CA SER A 257 1.78 -4.49 -3.06
C SER A 257 3.26 -4.17 -3.10
N LEU A 258 3.74 -3.45 -2.08
CA LEU A 258 5.15 -3.12 -1.93
C LEU A 258 6.03 -4.38 -2.00
N GLU A 259 5.66 -5.45 -1.30
CA GLU A 259 6.37 -6.74 -1.34
C GLU A 259 6.36 -7.40 -2.72
N GLU A 260 5.22 -7.39 -3.41
CA GLU A 260 5.09 -7.95 -4.76
C GLU A 260 6.02 -7.22 -5.74
N ASP A 261 6.11 -5.89 -5.65
CA ASP A 261 7.00 -5.08 -6.48
C ASP A 261 8.47 -5.36 -6.18
N ILE A 262 8.84 -5.46 -4.89
CA ILE A 262 10.19 -5.84 -4.47
C ILE A 262 10.58 -7.21 -5.05
N LYS A 263 9.69 -8.21 -4.95
CA LYS A 263 9.93 -9.56 -5.47
C LYS A 263 10.13 -9.54 -6.99
N GLN A 264 9.33 -8.75 -7.72
CA GLN A 264 9.46 -8.61 -9.17
C GLN A 264 10.80 -7.98 -9.57
N VAL A 265 11.24 -6.93 -8.87
CA VAL A 265 12.53 -6.28 -9.13
C VAL A 265 13.69 -7.25 -8.86
N LYS A 266 13.68 -7.95 -7.71
CA LYS A 266 14.69 -8.97 -7.37
C LYS A 266 14.73 -10.09 -8.42
N ALA A 267 13.58 -10.56 -8.89
CA ALA A 267 13.50 -11.58 -9.93
C ALA A 267 14.07 -11.11 -11.27
N LYS A 268 13.85 -9.84 -11.67
CA LYS A 268 14.45 -9.28 -12.89
C LYS A 268 15.97 -9.13 -12.77
N ALA A 269 16.46 -8.65 -11.63
CA ALA A 269 17.89 -8.51 -11.38
C ALA A 269 18.63 -9.86 -11.45
N ASN A 270 18.03 -10.95 -10.94
CA ASN A 270 18.61 -12.29 -11.00
C ASN A 270 18.59 -12.92 -12.39
N LYS A 271 17.70 -12.48 -13.30
CA LYS A 271 17.67 -12.96 -14.70
C LYS A 271 18.70 -12.28 -15.61
N ASN A 272 19.19 -11.11 -15.19
CA ASN A 272 20.15 -10.30 -15.96
C ASN A 272 21.59 -10.47 -15.45
N LYS A 273 21.83 -11.40 -14.50
CA LYS A 273 23.15 -11.84 -14.03
C LYS A 273 23.48 -13.18 -14.66
#